data_AF-A0A8S1ETD3-F1
#
_entry.id   AF-A0A8S1ETD3-F1
#
_cell.length_a   1.000
_cell.length_b   1.000
_cell.length_c   1.000
_cell.angle_alpha   90.00
_cell.angle_beta   90.00
_cell.angle_gamma   90.00
#
_symmetry.space_group_name_H-M   'P 1'
#
loop_
_entity.id
_entity.type
_entity.pdbx_description
1 polymer ?
#
loop_
_entity_poly.entity_id
_entity_poly.type
_entity_poly.pdbx_seq_one_letter_code
_entity_poly.pdbx_strand_id
1 'polypeptide(L)'
;MFKLVLAAALISVIAAAPNCSIEDNKLLDKCNATMESLEKDWARFDDEESEYDVEFMKNFHEKCVASVECLEPGVCPFITETRQFYNENCLAAKIMSGAAYQCAKKLENMEKPDSLCDHFFTTDKCHMSPKTRCEFIAKRKPCVLQYYEEVCGPEILLQLENDSPFAEVLSCTDLID
;
A
#
# COMPACT_ATOMS: atom_id res chain seq x y z
N MET A 1 4.45 10.93 -1.98
CA MET A 1 3.43 10.65 -3.02
C MET A 1 3.90 9.46 -3.85
N PHE A 2 3.33 8.28 -3.63
CA PHE A 2 3.43 7.20 -4.61
C PHE A 2 2.71 7.69 -5.87
N LYS A 3 3.45 8.06 -6.91
CA LYS A 3 2.86 8.21 -8.22
C LYS A 3 2.51 6.81 -8.66
N LEU A 4 1.22 6.45 -8.63
CA LEU A 4 0.70 5.37 -9.47
C LEU A 4 1.22 5.69 -10.87
N VAL A 5 2.10 4.86 -11.38
CA VAL A 5 2.65 5.03 -12.72
C VAL A 5 1.47 4.86 -13.65
N LEU A 6 0.98 5.96 -14.22
CA LEU A 6 0.01 5.96 -15.30
C LEU A 6 0.59 5.13 -16.45
N ALA A 7 0.21 3.85 -16.51
CA ALA A 7 0.29 3.10 -17.75
C ALA A 7 -0.98 3.38 -18.55
N ALA A 8 -1.08 4.60 -19.06
CA ALA A 8 -2.00 4.92 -20.15
C ALA A 8 -1.50 4.22 -21.44
N ALA A 9 -1.55 2.88 -21.47
CA ALA A 9 -1.15 2.08 -22.63
C ALA A 9 -1.68 0.63 -22.64
N LEU A 10 -2.73 0.28 -21.90
CA LEU A 10 -3.42 -1.02 -22.04
C LEU A 10 -4.84 -0.92 -22.62
N ILE A 11 -5.27 0.28 -23.04
CA ILE A 11 -6.65 0.58 -23.47
C ILE A 11 -7.08 -0.16 -24.78
N SER A 12 -6.26 -1.03 -25.36
CA SER A 12 -6.64 -1.73 -26.58
C SER A 12 -5.90 -3.05 -26.84
N VAL A 13 -5.70 -3.90 -25.84
CA VAL A 13 -5.13 -5.25 -26.08
C VAL A 13 -6.18 -6.31 -26.38
N ILE A 14 -6.96 -6.12 -27.45
CA ILE A 14 -7.66 -7.25 -28.11
C ILE A 14 -7.53 -7.12 -29.63
N ALA A 15 -6.36 -6.74 -30.10
CA ALA A 15 -5.91 -7.05 -31.45
C ALA A 15 -4.74 -8.00 -31.31
N ALA A 16 -5.02 -9.31 -31.20
CA ALA A 16 -4.08 -10.44 -31.15
C ALA A 16 -2.67 -10.07 -30.63
N ALA A 17 -2.42 -10.29 -29.34
CA ALA A 17 -1.13 -10.00 -28.71
C ALA A 17 0.02 -10.45 -29.63
N PRO A 18 0.79 -9.49 -30.21
CA PRO A 18 1.69 -9.81 -31.30
C PRO A 18 2.74 -10.81 -30.83
N ASN A 19 2.89 -11.92 -31.57
CA ASN A 19 3.86 -13.00 -31.32
C ASN A 19 3.56 -13.94 -30.13
N CYS A 20 2.32 -14.04 -29.64
CA CYS A 20 1.94 -15.08 -28.66
C CYS A 20 1.54 -16.40 -29.35
N SER A 21 1.75 -17.53 -28.67
CA SER A 21 1.33 -18.86 -29.14
C SER A 21 -0.21 -19.00 -29.19
N ILE A 22 -0.73 -20.06 -29.80
CA ILE A 22 -2.19 -20.32 -29.79
C ILE A 22 -2.66 -20.59 -28.35
N GLU A 23 -1.84 -21.28 -27.56
CA GLU A 23 -2.08 -21.57 -26.15
C GLU A 23 -2.10 -20.29 -25.31
N ASP A 24 -1.17 -19.37 -25.53
CA ASP A 24 -1.14 -18.06 -24.88
C ASP A 24 -2.38 -17.22 -25.25
N ASN A 25 -2.79 -17.23 -26.52
CA ASN A 25 -4.00 -16.52 -26.94
C ASN A 25 -5.27 -17.10 -26.29
N LYS A 26 -5.38 -18.42 -26.17
CA LYS A 26 -6.48 -19.06 -25.43
C LYS A 26 -6.45 -18.72 -23.94
N LEU A 27 -5.27 -18.55 -23.36
CA LEU A 27 -5.13 -18.11 -21.98
C LEU A 27 -5.62 -16.67 -21.81
N LEU A 28 -5.23 -15.76 -22.72
CA LEU A 28 -5.73 -14.38 -22.74
C LEU A 28 -7.25 -14.34 -22.84
N ASP A 29 -7.86 -15.10 -23.76
CA ASP A 29 -9.32 -15.19 -23.89
C ASP A 29 -9.99 -15.68 -22.60
N LYS A 30 -9.40 -16.68 -21.94
CA LYS A 30 -9.89 -17.22 -20.67
C LYS A 30 -9.79 -16.20 -19.54
N CYS A 31 -8.73 -15.41 -19.50
CA CYS A 31 -8.47 -14.42 -18.45
C CYS A 31 -9.12 -13.06 -18.69
N ASN A 32 -9.64 -12.82 -19.90
CA ASN A 32 -10.15 -11.52 -20.33
C ASN A 32 -11.17 -10.91 -19.36
N ALA A 33 -12.12 -11.69 -18.85
CA ALA A 33 -13.14 -11.17 -17.94
C ALA A 33 -12.56 -10.62 -16.61
N THR A 34 -11.55 -11.28 -16.05
CA THR A 34 -10.90 -10.85 -14.81
C THR A 34 -10.01 -9.63 -15.06
N MET A 35 -9.32 -9.61 -16.21
CA MET A 35 -8.51 -8.47 -16.65
C MET A 35 -9.36 -7.21 -16.89
N GLU A 36 -10.45 -7.32 -17.65
CA GLU A 36 -11.37 -6.20 -17.90
C GLU A 36 -11.99 -5.66 -16.61
N SER A 37 -12.31 -6.53 -15.65
CA SER A 37 -12.84 -6.08 -14.36
C SER A 37 -11.80 -5.28 -13.58
N LEU A 38 -10.52 -5.68 -13.63
CA LEU A 38 -9.44 -4.97 -12.96
C LEU A 38 -9.19 -3.60 -13.63
N GLU A 39 -9.22 -3.55 -14.95
CA GLU A 39 -9.04 -2.32 -15.73
C GLU A 39 -10.16 -1.30 -15.51
N LYS A 40 -11.41 -1.76 -15.35
CA LYS A 40 -12.54 -0.88 -14.99
C LYS A 40 -12.37 -0.27 -13.61
N ASP A 41 -11.92 -1.05 -12.63
CA ASP A 41 -11.63 -0.50 -11.30
C ASP A 41 -10.40 0.42 -11.33
N TRP A 42 -9.41 0.13 -12.18
CA TRP A 42 -8.29 1.03 -12.42
C TRP A 42 -8.74 2.38 -12.94
N ALA A 43 -9.58 2.42 -13.98
CA ALA A 43 -10.04 3.68 -14.56
C ALA A 43 -10.72 4.59 -13.54
N ARG A 44 -11.36 4.02 -12.51
CA ARG A 44 -11.96 4.77 -11.39
C ARG A 44 -10.93 5.44 -10.47
N PHE A 45 -9.68 4.96 -10.43
CA PHE A 45 -8.59 5.59 -9.68
C PHE A 45 -7.96 6.78 -10.40
N ASP A 46 -7.97 6.78 -11.73
CA ASP A 46 -7.34 7.84 -12.55
C ASP A 46 -8.19 9.11 -12.56
N ASP A 47 -9.50 8.98 -12.36
CA ASP A 47 -10.40 10.10 -12.08
C ASP A 47 -10.17 10.58 -10.63
N GLU A 48 -9.58 11.77 -10.48
CA GLU A 48 -9.07 12.43 -9.26
C GLU A 48 -10.08 12.58 -8.08
N GLU A 49 -11.30 12.05 -8.18
CA GLU A 49 -12.38 12.21 -7.19
C GLU A 49 -12.63 11.01 -6.27
N SER A 50 -11.96 9.87 -6.48
CA SER A 50 -12.17 8.73 -5.57
C SER A 50 -11.34 8.90 -4.29
N GLU A 51 -12.02 9.25 -3.19
CA GLU A 51 -11.50 8.98 -1.85
C GLU A 51 -11.02 7.53 -1.78
N TYR A 52 -9.79 7.31 -1.27
CA TYR A 52 -9.17 6.00 -1.11
C TYR A 52 -9.99 5.13 -0.15
N ASP A 53 -11.03 4.47 -0.66
CA ASP A 53 -11.83 3.52 0.11
C ASP A 53 -11.02 2.25 0.35
N VAL A 54 -10.85 1.90 1.64
CA VAL A 54 -10.14 0.70 2.07
C VAL A 54 -10.75 -0.56 1.47
N GLU A 55 -12.08 -0.62 1.42
CA GLU A 55 -12.80 -1.78 0.90
C GLU A 55 -12.58 -1.92 -0.60
N PHE A 56 -12.60 -0.81 -1.33
CA PHE A 56 -12.19 -0.77 -2.71
C PHE A 56 -10.73 -1.23 -2.92
N MET A 57 -9.76 -0.74 -2.13
CA MET A 57 -8.35 -1.15 -2.25
C MET A 57 -8.17 -2.66 -2.01
N LYS A 58 -8.92 -3.24 -1.05
CA LYS A 58 -8.90 -4.68 -0.78
C LYS A 58 -9.47 -5.48 -1.95
N ASN A 59 -10.64 -5.07 -2.44
CA ASN A 59 -11.29 -5.72 -3.59
C ASN A 59 -10.43 -5.61 -4.86
N PHE A 60 -9.78 -4.47 -5.08
CA PHE A 60 -8.85 -4.27 -6.18
C PHE A 60 -7.62 -5.18 -6.04
N HIS A 61 -7.05 -5.30 -4.83
CA HIS A 61 -5.94 -6.22 -4.57
C HIS A 61 -6.31 -7.67 -4.89
N GLU A 62 -7.47 -8.15 -4.45
CA GLU A 62 -7.96 -9.51 -4.70
C GLU A 62 -8.15 -9.78 -6.20
N LYS A 63 -8.79 -8.86 -6.93
CA LYS A 63 -8.96 -8.96 -8.39
C LYS A 63 -7.61 -8.95 -9.12
N CYS A 64 -6.67 -8.15 -8.63
CA CYS A 64 -5.33 -8.07 -9.16
C CYS A 64 -4.59 -9.41 -9.02
N VAL A 65 -4.61 -10.02 -7.83
CA VAL A 65 -4.02 -11.35 -7.60
C VAL A 65 -4.67 -12.40 -8.51
N ALA A 66 -5.99 -12.40 -8.62
CA ALA A 66 -6.71 -13.32 -9.50
C ALA A 66 -6.32 -13.17 -10.99
N SER A 67 -6.11 -11.93 -11.47
CA SER A 67 -5.63 -11.67 -12.84
C SER A 67 -4.20 -12.17 -13.05
N VAL A 68 -3.31 -11.96 -12.07
CA VAL A 68 -1.92 -12.46 -12.11
C VAL A 68 -1.89 -13.98 -12.16
N GLU A 69 -2.64 -14.64 -11.27
CA GLU A 69 -2.73 -16.11 -11.19
C GLU A 69 -3.30 -16.70 -12.47
N CYS A 70 -4.32 -16.05 -13.06
CA CYS A 70 -4.88 -16.50 -14.33
C CYS A 70 -3.85 -16.48 -15.47
N LEU A 71 -3.00 -15.45 -15.51
CA LEU A 71 -1.97 -15.26 -16.53
C LEU A 71 -0.67 -16.03 -16.25
N GLU A 72 -0.49 -16.59 -15.05
CA GLU A 72 0.74 -17.27 -14.62
C GLU A 72 1.26 -18.34 -15.61
N PRO A 73 0.41 -19.19 -16.23
CA PRO A 73 0.87 -20.22 -17.16
C PRO A 73 1.41 -19.68 -18.49
N GLY A 74 1.13 -18.42 -18.83
CA GLY A 74 1.52 -17.82 -20.09
C GLY A 74 3.00 -17.44 -20.10
N VAL A 75 3.63 -17.62 -21.26
CA VAL A 75 5.09 -17.40 -21.41
C VAL A 75 5.42 -16.38 -22.49
N CYS A 76 4.43 -15.94 -23.30
CA CYS A 76 4.71 -14.90 -24.27
C CYS A 76 5.10 -13.58 -23.59
N PRO A 77 5.96 -12.76 -24.22
CA PRO A 77 6.44 -11.51 -23.63
C PRO A 77 5.30 -10.58 -23.21
N PHE A 78 4.26 -10.48 -24.03
CA PHE A 78 3.07 -9.69 -23.72
C PHE A 78 2.42 -10.12 -22.38
N ILE A 79 2.12 -11.41 -22.20
CA ILE A 79 1.54 -11.92 -20.94
C ILE A 79 2.48 -11.67 -19.76
N THR A 80 3.78 -11.85 -19.96
CA THR A 80 4.79 -11.62 -18.92
C THR A 80 4.80 -10.16 -18.46
N GLU A 81 4.77 -9.22 -19.40
CA GLU A 81 4.73 -7.78 -19.14
C GLU A 81 3.41 -7.37 -18.46
N THR A 82 2.27 -7.85 -18.95
CA THR A 82 0.95 -7.63 -18.32
C THR A 82 0.92 -8.15 -16.89
N ARG A 83 1.47 -9.35 -16.65
CA ARG A 83 1.55 -9.94 -15.31
C ARG A 83 2.44 -9.11 -14.39
N GLN A 84 3.59 -8.63 -14.87
CA GLN A 84 4.46 -7.76 -14.07
C GLN A 84 3.74 -6.46 -13.71
N PHE A 85 3.09 -5.85 -14.67
CA PHE A 85 2.29 -4.65 -14.46
C PHE A 85 1.22 -4.86 -13.39
N TYR A 86 0.43 -5.94 -13.47
CA TYR A 86 -0.56 -6.24 -12.43
C TYR A 86 0.11 -6.49 -11.09
N ASN A 87 1.20 -7.28 -11.01
CA ASN A 87 1.92 -7.51 -9.75
C ASN A 87 2.32 -6.23 -9.01
N GLU A 88 2.83 -5.22 -9.73
CA GLU A 88 3.19 -3.92 -9.14
C GLU A 88 1.96 -3.21 -8.55
N ASN A 89 0.82 -3.31 -9.21
CA ASN A 89 -0.44 -2.71 -8.75
C ASN A 89 -1.10 -3.50 -7.63
N CYS A 90 -0.97 -4.82 -7.62
CA CYS A 90 -1.41 -5.66 -6.52
C CYS A 90 -0.66 -5.26 -5.25
N LEU A 91 0.66 -5.04 -5.36
CA LEU A 91 1.49 -4.60 -4.24
C LEU A 91 1.08 -3.21 -3.75
N ALA A 92 0.88 -2.26 -4.67
CA ALA A 92 0.44 -0.91 -4.32
C ALA A 92 -0.93 -0.94 -3.61
N ALA A 93 -1.90 -1.71 -4.11
CA ALA A 93 -3.21 -1.84 -3.50
C ALA A 93 -3.18 -2.52 -2.12
N LYS A 94 -2.30 -3.52 -1.94
CA LYS A 94 -2.05 -4.13 -0.63
C LYS A 94 -1.49 -3.12 0.37
N ILE A 95 -0.54 -2.30 -0.05
CA ILE A 95 0.03 -1.25 0.80
C ILE A 95 -1.05 -0.24 1.17
N MET A 96 -1.82 0.23 0.19
CA MET A 96 -2.83 1.26 0.39
C MET A 96 -4.05 0.78 1.20
N SER A 97 -4.39 -0.50 1.13
CA SER A 97 -5.41 -1.11 2.01
C SER A 97 -4.89 -1.42 3.42
N GLY A 98 -3.58 -1.32 3.65
CA GLY A 98 -2.96 -1.63 4.93
C GLY A 98 -3.20 -0.55 6.00
N ALA A 99 -3.33 -0.98 7.26
CA ALA A 99 -3.51 -0.12 8.43
C ALA A 99 -2.47 1.00 8.53
N ALA A 100 -1.21 0.72 8.22
CA ALA A 100 -0.13 1.70 8.26
C ALA A 100 -0.33 2.86 7.27
N TYR A 101 -0.70 2.56 6.02
CA TYR A 101 -0.96 3.58 5.01
C TYR A 101 -2.20 4.40 5.36
N GLN A 102 -3.27 3.73 5.81
CA GLN A 102 -4.51 4.37 6.22
C GLN A 102 -4.28 5.33 7.41
N CYS A 103 -3.47 4.93 8.37
CA CYS A 103 -3.09 5.78 9.48
C CYS A 103 -2.23 6.97 9.03
N ALA A 104 -1.22 6.72 8.19
CA ALA A 104 -0.37 7.78 7.64
C ALA A 104 -1.17 8.84 6.86
N LYS A 105 -2.18 8.42 6.08
CA LYS A 105 -3.07 9.35 5.36
C LYS A 105 -3.94 10.21 6.26
N LYS A 106 -4.51 9.64 7.33
CA LYS A 106 -5.25 10.43 8.32
C LYS A 106 -4.34 11.42 9.04
N LEU A 107 -3.12 11.00 9.36
CA LEU A 107 -2.09 11.86 9.98
C LEU A 107 -1.63 13.00 9.06
N GLU A 108 -1.51 12.77 7.74
CA GLU A 108 -1.17 13.82 6.76
C GLU A 108 -2.22 14.95 6.72
N ASN A 109 -3.48 14.63 6.97
CA ASN A 109 -4.61 15.55 6.86
C ASN A 109 -5.01 16.18 8.20
N MET A 110 -4.35 15.82 9.30
CA MET A 110 -4.66 16.36 10.62
C MET A 110 -3.80 17.57 10.97
N GLU A 111 -4.45 18.54 11.60
CA GLU A 111 -3.76 19.62 12.30
C GLU A 111 -2.96 19.02 13.46
N LYS A 112 -1.66 19.30 13.51
CA LYS A 112 -0.78 18.77 14.54
C LYS A 112 -1.24 19.32 15.90
N PRO A 113 -1.36 18.49 16.94
CA PRO A 113 -1.84 18.96 18.23
C PRO A 113 -0.81 19.87 18.91
N ASP A 114 -1.23 21.06 19.34
CA ASP A 114 -0.44 22.08 20.09
C ASP A 114 0.13 21.59 21.46
N SER A 115 -0.01 20.30 21.80
CA SER A 115 0.30 19.75 23.12
C SER A 115 1.66 19.02 23.19
N LEU A 116 2.05 18.54 24.38
CA LEU A 116 3.31 17.85 24.71
C LEU A 116 3.81 16.76 23.72
N CYS A 117 2.94 16.24 22.85
CA CYS A 117 3.29 15.29 21.78
C CYS A 117 4.04 15.94 20.60
N ASP A 118 3.98 17.27 20.43
CA ASP A 118 4.55 17.99 19.28
C ASP A 118 6.06 17.79 19.12
N HIS A 119 6.79 17.74 20.24
CA HIS A 119 8.24 17.51 20.25
C HIS A 119 8.63 16.08 19.85
N PHE A 120 7.69 15.15 19.73
CA PHE A 120 7.97 13.84 19.15
C PHE A 120 8.12 13.95 17.63
N PHE A 121 7.18 14.64 16.98
CA PHE A 121 7.07 14.69 15.52
C PHE A 121 7.94 15.75 14.83
N THR A 122 8.52 16.69 15.58
CA THR A 122 9.16 17.89 15.01
C THR A 122 10.65 18.04 15.29
N THR A 123 11.25 17.22 16.17
CA THR A 123 12.67 17.36 16.51
C THR A 123 13.49 16.22 15.92
N ASP A 124 14.50 16.57 15.13
CA ASP A 124 15.54 15.65 14.69
C ASP A 124 16.23 15.02 15.92
N LYS A 125 16.18 13.69 16.00
CA LYS A 125 16.75 12.91 17.11
C LYS A 125 18.10 12.31 16.75
N CYS A 126 18.63 12.54 15.56
CA CYS A 126 19.89 11.97 15.08
C CYS A 126 21.08 12.32 16.00
N HIS A 127 21.01 13.46 16.70
CA HIS A 127 22.04 13.91 17.65
C HIS A 127 21.90 13.34 19.07
N MET A 128 20.80 12.64 19.40
CA MET A 128 20.63 12.01 20.72
C MET A 128 21.34 10.66 20.78
N SER A 129 21.97 10.37 21.91
CA SER A 129 22.49 9.02 22.19
C SER A 129 21.34 8.00 22.16
N PRO A 130 21.61 6.73 21.84
CA PRO A 130 20.59 5.68 21.83
C PRO A 130 19.78 5.63 23.13
N LYS A 131 20.46 5.62 24.28
CA LYS A 131 19.83 5.65 25.61
C LYS A 131 18.89 6.84 25.82
N THR A 132 19.34 8.06 25.50
CA THR A 132 18.53 9.27 25.66
C THR A 132 17.34 9.28 24.69
N ARG A 133 17.51 8.71 23.49
CA ARG A 133 16.43 8.53 22.52
C ARG A 133 15.38 7.56 23.06
N CYS A 134 15.79 6.45 23.68
CA CYS A 134 14.87 5.50 24.31
C CYS A 134 14.08 6.11 25.47
N GLU A 135 14.74 6.82 26.38
CA GLU A 135 14.08 7.51 27.50
C GLU A 135 13.09 8.57 26.99
N PHE A 136 13.43 9.26 25.90
CA PHE A 136 12.57 10.24 25.25
C PHE A 136 11.31 9.61 24.64
N ILE A 137 11.47 8.47 23.95
CA ILE A 137 10.37 7.68 23.36
C ILE A 137 9.48 7.12 24.47
N ALA A 138 10.06 6.45 25.48
CA ALA A 138 9.32 5.84 26.58
C ALA A 138 8.43 6.84 27.34
N LYS A 139 8.93 8.06 27.58
CA LYS A 139 8.17 9.12 28.25
C LYS A 139 6.97 9.63 27.45
N ARG A 140 7.02 9.53 26.11
CA ARG A 140 5.99 10.06 25.20
C ARG A 140 5.15 8.98 24.55
N LYS A 141 5.56 7.72 24.63
CA LYS A 141 4.84 6.54 24.13
C LYS A 141 3.36 6.56 24.49
N PRO A 142 2.93 6.85 25.74
CA PRO A 142 1.50 6.91 26.06
C PRO A 142 0.74 7.97 25.26
N CYS A 143 1.31 9.17 25.07
CA CYS A 143 0.62 10.24 24.32
C CYS A 143 0.70 10.01 22.80
N VAL A 144 1.78 9.39 22.30
CA VAL A 144 1.89 8.98 20.89
C VAL A 144 0.87 7.89 20.59
N LEU A 145 0.77 6.85 21.41
CA LEU A 145 -0.22 5.78 21.23
C LEU A 145 -1.64 6.32 21.31
N GLN A 146 -1.94 7.16 22.31
CA GLN A 146 -3.26 7.81 22.42
C GLN A 146 -3.58 8.66 21.19
N TYR A 147 -2.62 9.45 20.69
CA TYR A 147 -2.80 10.24 19.47
C TYR A 147 -3.06 9.34 18.26
N TYR A 148 -2.28 8.28 18.06
CA TYR A 148 -2.52 7.32 16.98
C TYR A 148 -3.87 6.61 17.14
N GLU A 149 -4.31 6.30 18.36
CA GLU A 149 -5.63 5.73 18.64
C GLU A 149 -6.75 6.71 18.28
N GLU A 150 -6.61 7.99 18.65
CA GLU A 150 -7.57 9.06 18.35
C GLU A 150 -7.68 9.32 16.83
N VAL A 151 -6.55 9.32 16.12
CA VAL A 151 -6.51 9.60 14.67
C VAL A 151 -6.89 8.38 13.85
N CYS A 152 -6.32 7.22 14.17
CA CYS A 152 -6.35 6.04 13.32
C CYS A 152 -7.38 5.00 13.80
N GLY A 153 -7.80 5.06 15.06
CA GLY A 153 -8.70 4.09 15.69
C GLY A 153 -7.95 2.92 16.33
N PRO A 154 -8.54 2.28 17.36
CA PRO A 154 -7.88 1.25 18.18
C PRO A 154 -7.51 -0.01 17.38
N GLU A 155 -8.31 -0.40 16.37
CA GLU A 155 -8.02 -1.58 15.55
C GLU A 155 -6.79 -1.40 14.65
N ILE A 156 -6.60 -0.20 14.09
CA ILE A 156 -5.44 0.14 13.27
C ILE A 156 -4.19 0.25 14.14
N LEU A 157 -4.32 0.81 15.35
CA LEU A 157 -3.23 0.85 16.32
C LEU A 157 -2.76 -0.56 16.70
N LEU A 158 -3.69 -1.47 16.99
CA LEU A 158 -3.35 -2.86 17.29
C LEU A 158 -2.62 -3.54 16.12
N GLN A 159 -3.02 -3.29 14.87
CA GLN A 159 -2.33 -3.82 13.70
C GLN A 159 -0.92 -3.23 13.54
N LEU A 160 -0.76 -1.92 13.78
CA LEU A 160 0.53 -1.24 13.77
C LEU A 160 1.48 -1.76 14.86
N GLU A 161 0.98 -2.02 16.07
CA GLU A 161 1.77 -2.60 17.16
C GLU A 161 2.24 -4.03 16.85
N ASN A 162 1.54 -4.74 15.97
CA ASN A 162 1.91 -6.07 15.49
C ASN A 162 2.78 -6.02 14.21
N ASP A 163 2.99 -4.85 13.61
CA ASP A 163 3.85 -4.67 12.43
C ASP A 163 5.27 -4.30 12.87
N SER A 164 6.26 -5.12 12.46
CA SER A 164 7.66 -5.08 12.95
C SER A 164 8.28 -3.68 12.95
N PRO A 165 8.17 -2.87 11.89
CA PRO A 165 8.85 -1.58 11.83
C PRO A 165 8.31 -0.55 12.84
N PHE A 166 7.02 -0.60 13.14
CA PHE A 166 6.39 0.32 14.10
C PHE A 166 6.58 -0.19 15.53
N ALA A 167 6.50 -1.52 15.72
CA ALA A 167 6.82 -2.17 16.98
C ALA A 167 8.27 -1.87 17.44
N GLU A 168 9.25 -1.91 16.53
CA GLU A 168 10.67 -1.63 16.79
C GLU A 168 10.91 -0.18 17.24
N VAL A 169 10.26 0.79 16.56
CA VAL A 169 10.32 2.21 16.94
C VAL A 169 9.75 2.44 18.35
N LEU A 170 8.75 1.65 18.76
CA LEU A 170 8.09 1.76 20.06
C LEU A 170 8.69 0.89 21.16
N SER A 171 9.46 -0.14 20.84
CA SER A 171 10.04 -1.10 21.79
C SER A 171 11.43 -0.69 22.25
N CYS A 172 12.13 0.18 21.51
CA CYS A 172 13.50 0.61 21.83
C CYS A 172 14.49 -0.56 22.00
N THR A 173 14.13 -1.77 21.53
CA THR A 173 14.85 -3.01 21.82
C THR A 173 16.21 -3.08 21.15
N ASP A 174 16.42 -2.37 20.03
CA ASP A 174 17.67 -2.38 19.26
C ASP A 174 18.56 -1.14 19.50
N LEU A 175 18.21 -0.29 20.47
CA LEU A 175 18.93 0.94 20.80
C LEU A 175 19.70 0.84 22.13
N ILE A 176 19.80 -0.37 22.69
CA ILE A 176 20.57 -0.67 23.90
C ILE A 176 21.66 -1.68 23.51
N ASP A 177 22.66 -1.22 22.77
CA ASP A 177 24.00 -1.81 22.74
C ASP A 177 25.03 -0.72 23.08
#